data_AF-A0AAV4YZW1-F1
#
_entry.id   AF-A0AAV4YZW1-F1
#
_cell.length_a   1.000
_cell.length_b   1.000
_cell.length_c   1.000
_cell.angle_alpha   90.00
_cell.angle_beta   90.00
_cell.angle_gamma   90.00
#
_symmetry.space_group_name_H-M   'P 1'
#
loop_
_entity.id
_entity.type
_entity.pdbx_description
1 polymer ?
#
loop_
_entity_poly.entity_id
_entity_poly.type
_entity_poly.pdbx_seq_one_letter_code
_entity_poly.pdbx_strand_id
1 'polypeptide(L)'
;MANLLQKISWNENLYQKPDISGYAIEKGNDNYISHFGIGHEAWNFNKNELIDGKVYGYLKADVSSLFSEKHNIFFFSRDSNGDLFFVGYYKDCKYLTEEERIKLKEKMVESGLLDKRINQVYRILKNEDDFSEWSWDDVESEFGFEVSSFKLEVLPENITIFENKIPFTEQDCIEVLEKGWQERYGNYTLIPDLDRFLSKFLMK
;
A
#
# COMPACT_ATOMS: atom_id res chain seq x y z
N MET A 1 -13.54 -13.16 9.68
CA MET A 1 -12.60 -12.67 8.65
C MET A 1 -13.11 -11.33 8.17
N ALA A 2 -12.32 -10.25 8.25
CA ALA A 2 -12.75 -8.95 7.75
C ALA A 2 -12.26 -8.73 6.31
N ASN A 3 -13.08 -8.07 5.49
CA ASN A 3 -12.75 -7.69 4.13
C ASN A 3 -12.68 -6.17 4.08
N LEU A 4 -11.52 -5.62 3.70
CA LEU A 4 -11.29 -4.18 3.71
C LEU A 4 -11.03 -3.66 2.31
N LEU A 5 -11.43 -2.41 2.07
CA LEU A 5 -11.03 -1.61 0.92
C LEU A 5 -10.17 -0.43 1.39
N GLN A 6 -9.04 -0.22 0.75
CA GLN A 6 -8.09 0.83 1.13
C GLN A 6 -7.51 1.58 -0.09
N LYS A 7 -7.45 2.91 0.04
CA LYS A 7 -6.75 3.78 -0.92
C LYS A 7 -5.25 3.68 -0.70
N ILE A 8 -4.52 3.50 -1.79
CA ILE A 8 -3.07 3.59 -1.84
C ILE A 8 -2.62 4.60 -2.90
N SER A 9 -1.40 5.11 -2.77
CA SER A 9 -0.89 6.13 -3.71
C SER A 9 -0.83 5.58 -5.13
N TRP A 10 -0.87 6.43 -6.14
CA TRP A 10 -0.67 5.96 -7.51
C TRP A 10 0.77 5.47 -7.70
N ASN A 11 0.94 4.43 -8.51
CA ASN A 11 2.23 3.85 -8.86
C ASN A 11 2.12 3.18 -10.24
N GLU A 12 3.06 3.48 -11.12
CA GLU A 12 3.12 2.92 -12.47
C GLU A 12 3.85 1.58 -12.53
N ASN A 13 4.63 1.26 -11.49
CA ASN A 13 5.36 0.00 -11.39
C ASN A 13 4.57 -1.14 -10.72
N LEU A 14 3.24 -1.10 -10.79
CA LEU A 14 2.34 -2.11 -10.24
C LEU A 14 2.63 -2.42 -8.77
N TYR A 15 3.09 -1.43 -8.00
CA TYR A 15 3.43 -1.56 -6.59
C TYR A 15 4.51 -2.61 -6.30
N GLN A 16 5.38 -2.86 -7.28
CA GLN A 16 6.55 -3.71 -7.10
C GLN A 16 7.81 -2.92 -6.77
N LYS A 17 7.83 -1.61 -7.05
CA LYS A 17 8.92 -0.68 -6.72
C LYS A 17 8.41 0.77 -6.75
N PRO A 18 9.11 1.72 -6.09
CA PRO A 18 8.71 3.12 -6.07
C PRO A 18 8.86 3.81 -7.43
N ASP A 19 8.05 4.84 -7.62
CA ASP A 19 8.18 5.89 -8.63
C ASP A 19 7.55 7.18 -8.10
N ILE A 20 7.72 8.27 -8.84
CA ILE A 20 7.24 9.61 -8.48
C ILE A 20 5.79 9.86 -8.93
N SER A 21 5.13 8.92 -9.61
CA SER A 21 3.85 9.20 -10.28
C SER A 21 2.75 9.62 -9.30
N GLY A 22 2.75 9.05 -8.09
CA GLY A 22 1.84 9.46 -7.01
C GLY A 22 2.04 10.91 -6.56
N TYR A 23 3.28 11.40 -6.52
CA TYR A 23 3.56 12.80 -6.18
C TYR A 23 2.93 13.77 -7.17
N ALA A 24 3.06 13.51 -8.47
CA ALA A 24 2.49 14.38 -9.50
C ALA A 24 0.96 14.56 -9.35
N ILE A 25 0.27 13.55 -8.80
CA ILE A 25 -1.18 13.55 -8.57
C ILE A 25 -1.53 14.24 -7.25
N GLU A 26 -0.71 14.04 -6.22
CA GLU A 26 -0.99 14.50 -4.86
C GLU A 26 -0.35 15.87 -4.54
N LYS A 27 0.49 16.41 -5.43
CA LYS A 27 1.19 17.69 -5.22
C LYS A 27 0.19 18.82 -4.91
N GLY A 28 0.42 19.50 -3.80
CA GLY A 28 -0.44 20.60 -3.31
C GLY A 28 -1.56 20.16 -2.37
N ASN A 29 -1.81 18.86 -2.22
CA ASN A 29 -2.66 18.35 -1.14
C ASN A 29 -1.87 18.32 0.18
N ASP A 30 -2.54 18.42 1.32
CA ASP A 30 -1.90 18.22 2.64
C ASP A 30 -1.91 16.72 2.98
N ASN A 31 -0.95 15.97 2.44
CA ASN A 31 -0.81 14.55 2.70
C ASN A 31 0.64 14.06 2.63
N TYR A 32 0.85 12.80 2.97
CA TYR A 32 2.19 12.21 3.05
C TYR A 32 2.93 12.26 1.70
N ILE A 33 2.25 11.88 0.62
CA ILE A 33 2.85 11.77 -0.71
C ILE A 33 3.26 13.16 -1.22
N SER A 34 2.48 14.20 -0.95
CA SER A 34 2.82 15.56 -1.35
C SER A 34 4.04 16.13 -0.61
N HIS A 35 4.33 15.65 0.60
CA HIS A 35 5.48 16.09 1.39
C HIS A 35 6.76 15.27 1.14
N PHE A 36 6.61 14.00 0.77
CA PHE A 36 7.74 13.05 0.72
C PHE A 36 7.94 12.37 -0.64
N GLY A 37 7.07 12.67 -1.61
CA GLY A 37 7.17 12.22 -3.00
C GLY A 37 6.74 10.78 -3.24
N ILE A 38 7.16 9.86 -2.37
CA ILE A 38 6.95 8.42 -2.54
C ILE A 38 6.17 7.85 -1.37
N GLY A 39 5.21 6.98 -1.64
CA GLY A 39 4.50 6.21 -0.61
C GLY A 39 5.16 4.86 -0.35
N HIS A 40 5.20 4.43 0.91
CA HIS A 40 5.71 3.09 1.25
C HIS A 40 4.86 1.94 0.68
N GLU A 41 3.63 2.22 0.24
CA GLU A 41 2.76 1.22 -0.40
C GLU A 41 3.25 0.81 -1.80
N ALA A 42 4.26 1.50 -2.33
CA ALA A 42 4.86 1.19 -3.63
C ALA A 42 5.57 -0.18 -3.71
N TRP A 43 5.72 -0.89 -2.58
CA TRP A 43 6.25 -2.26 -2.54
C TRP A 43 5.21 -3.32 -2.18
N ASN A 44 3.93 -2.95 -1.99
CA ASN A 44 2.90 -3.88 -1.49
C ASN A 44 2.75 -5.14 -2.36
N PHE A 45 3.08 -5.10 -3.65
CA PHE A 45 2.95 -6.26 -4.52
C PHE A 45 4.28 -6.87 -4.96
N ASN A 46 5.40 -6.50 -4.33
CA ASN A 46 6.70 -7.08 -4.66
C ASN A 46 6.87 -8.50 -4.08
N LYS A 47 6.56 -9.50 -4.91
CA LYS A 47 6.73 -10.92 -4.58
C LYS A 47 8.18 -11.44 -4.61
N ASN A 48 9.13 -10.60 -5.01
CA ASN A 48 10.54 -10.98 -5.10
C ASN A 48 11.35 -10.54 -3.86
N GLU A 49 10.81 -9.63 -3.05
CA GLU A 49 11.45 -9.10 -1.85
C GLU A 49 10.85 -9.75 -0.59
N LEU A 50 11.20 -11.03 -0.41
CA LEU A 50 10.64 -11.86 0.65
C LEU A 50 11.54 -11.85 1.90
N ILE A 51 10.90 -11.84 3.07
CA ILE A 51 11.53 -12.18 4.35
C ILE A 51 10.85 -13.44 4.87
N ASP A 52 11.61 -14.48 5.21
CA ASP A 52 11.09 -15.80 5.60
C ASP A 52 10.05 -16.39 4.62
N GLY A 53 10.22 -16.12 3.33
CA GLY A 53 9.31 -16.59 2.27
C GLY A 53 7.96 -15.84 2.20
N LYS A 54 7.82 -14.71 2.90
CA LYS A 54 6.58 -13.93 2.97
C LYS A 54 6.78 -12.50 2.43
N VAL A 55 5.68 -11.91 1.98
CA VAL A 55 5.61 -10.50 1.62
C VAL A 55 5.06 -9.71 2.80
N TYR A 56 5.65 -8.53 3.01
CA TYR A 56 5.25 -7.61 4.06
C TYR A 56 4.72 -6.31 3.46
N GLY A 57 3.42 -6.11 3.63
CA GLY A 57 2.70 -4.97 3.08
C GLY A 57 2.63 -3.80 4.06
N TYR A 58 2.73 -2.60 3.51
CA TYR A 58 2.44 -1.37 4.22
C TYR A 58 0.93 -1.16 4.33
N LEU A 59 0.51 -0.66 5.50
CA LEU A 59 -0.86 -0.27 5.75
C LEU A 59 -0.88 0.99 6.61
N LYS A 60 -1.32 2.13 6.06
CA LYS A 60 -1.46 3.34 6.88
C LYS A 60 -2.56 3.20 7.92
N ALA A 61 -3.66 2.55 7.56
CA ALA A 61 -4.84 2.41 8.40
C ALA A 61 -4.54 1.78 9.77
N ASP A 62 -5.11 2.35 10.83
CA ASP A 62 -5.13 1.71 12.14
C ASP A 62 -6.26 0.68 12.19
N VAL A 63 -5.85 -0.58 12.24
CA VAL A 63 -6.71 -1.76 12.23
C VAL A 63 -6.57 -2.54 13.53
N SER A 64 -6.18 -1.85 14.61
CA SER A 64 -5.90 -2.48 15.89
C SER A 64 -7.09 -3.23 16.50
N SER A 65 -8.31 -2.84 16.15
CA SER A 65 -9.53 -3.56 16.53
C SER A 65 -9.76 -4.86 15.76
N LEU A 66 -8.99 -5.12 14.70
CA LEU A 66 -9.17 -6.25 13.78
C LEU A 66 -8.10 -7.34 13.94
N PHE A 67 -7.08 -7.16 14.79
CA PHE A 67 -5.92 -8.08 14.93
C PHE A 67 -6.25 -9.57 15.17
N SER A 68 -7.44 -9.93 15.64
CA SER A 68 -7.76 -11.28 16.07
C SER A 68 -8.04 -12.29 14.94
N GLU A 69 -8.07 -11.89 13.67
CA GLU A 69 -8.45 -12.76 12.55
C GLU A 69 -7.54 -12.64 11.32
N LYS A 70 -7.76 -13.50 10.31
CA LYS A 70 -7.25 -13.30 8.95
C LYS A 70 -8.13 -12.32 8.20
N HIS A 71 -7.55 -11.57 7.26
CA HIS A 71 -8.24 -10.52 6.51
C HIS A 71 -7.99 -10.60 5.02
N ASN A 72 -8.95 -10.09 4.25
CA ASN A 72 -8.73 -9.75 2.86
C ASN A 72 -8.64 -8.23 2.74
N ILE A 73 -7.67 -7.73 1.98
CA ILE A 73 -7.48 -6.30 1.76
C ILE A 73 -7.44 -6.04 0.26
N PHE A 74 -8.42 -5.29 -0.21
CA PHE A 74 -8.50 -4.78 -1.56
C PHE A 74 -7.88 -3.40 -1.59
N PHE A 75 -7.04 -3.17 -2.59
CA PHE A 75 -6.35 -1.91 -2.78
C PHE A 75 -6.88 -1.21 -4.01
N PHE A 76 -7.12 0.08 -3.88
CA PHE A 76 -7.46 0.95 -5.00
C PHE A 76 -6.58 2.19 -5.02
N SER A 77 -6.48 2.80 -6.18
CA SER A 77 -5.78 4.07 -6.37
C SER A 77 -6.50 4.95 -7.37
N ARG A 78 -6.03 6.19 -7.49
CA ARG A 78 -6.58 7.22 -8.38
C ARG A 78 -5.48 7.66 -9.33
N ASP A 79 -5.80 7.74 -10.62
CA ASP A 79 -4.85 8.23 -11.62
C ASP A 79 -4.83 9.77 -11.68
N SER A 80 -4.08 10.31 -12.65
CA SER A 80 -3.97 11.76 -12.87
C SER A 80 -5.25 12.44 -13.40
N ASN A 81 -6.20 11.68 -13.95
CA ASN A 81 -7.49 12.21 -14.40
C ASN A 81 -8.53 12.21 -13.27
N GLY A 82 -8.22 11.58 -12.14
CA GLY A 82 -9.14 11.39 -11.04
C GLY A 82 -9.92 10.08 -11.10
N ASP A 83 -9.64 9.24 -12.10
CA ASP A 83 -10.31 7.96 -12.30
C ASP A 83 -9.84 6.93 -11.27
N LEU A 84 -10.78 6.11 -10.78
CA LEU A 84 -10.55 5.14 -9.71
C LEU A 84 -10.31 3.75 -10.27
N PHE A 85 -9.31 3.07 -9.71
CA PHE A 85 -8.91 1.74 -10.16
C PHE A 85 -8.63 0.80 -9.00
N PHE A 86 -9.15 -0.43 -9.06
CA PHE A 86 -8.60 -1.52 -8.27
C PHE A 86 -7.27 -1.95 -8.87
N VAL A 87 -6.29 -2.13 -7.99
CA VAL A 87 -4.92 -2.42 -8.39
C VAL A 87 -4.46 -3.81 -7.94
N GLY A 88 -5.12 -4.38 -6.94
CA GLY A 88 -4.87 -5.74 -6.48
C GLY A 88 -5.49 -6.00 -5.12
N TYR A 89 -5.21 -7.17 -4.57
CA TYR A 89 -5.65 -7.53 -3.24
C TYR A 89 -4.73 -8.55 -2.57
N TYR A 90 -4.80 -8.56 -1.24
CA TYR A 90 -4.32 -9.63 -0.40
C TYR A 90 -5.48 -10.49 0.07
N LYS A 91 -5.28 -11.81 0.04
CA LYS A 91 -6.16 -12.78 0.67
C LYS A 91 -5.51 -13.32 1.94
N ASP A 92 -6.31 -13.60 2.97
CA ASP A 92 -5.86 -14.31 4.16
C ASP A 92 -4.60 -13.69 4.83
N CYS A 93 -4.44 -12.37 4.72
CA CYS A 93 -3.31 -11.68 5.33
C CYS A 93 -3.48 -11.56 6.84
N LYS A 94 -2.36 -11.47 7.53
CA LYS A 94 -2.28 -11.29 8.98
C LYS A 94 -1.82 -9.88 9.29
N TYR A 95 -2.44 -9.25 10.28
CA TYR A 95 -1.90 -8.04 10.89
C TYR A 95 -0.78 -8.40 11.87
N LEU A 96 0.39 -7.79 11.69
CA LEU A 96 1.55 -8.00 12.54
C LEU A 96 1.40 -7.27 13.87
N THR A 97 1.67 -7.94 14.98
CA THR A 97 1.80 -7.27 16.28
C THR A 97 3.03 -6.36 16.30
N GLU A 98 3.11 -5.44 17.27
CA GLU A 98 4.28 -4.57 17.40
C GLU A 98 5.59 -5.34 17.58
N GLU A 99 5.57 -6.40 18.39
CA GLU A 99 6.72 -7.28 18.59
C GLU A 99 7.16 -7.94 17.27
N GLU A 100 6.20 -8.37 16.44
CA GLU A 100 6.50 -8.95 15.13
C GLU A 100 7.06 -7.92 14.15
N ARG A 101 6.59 -6.67 14.20
CA ARG A 101 7.11 -5.57 13.38
C ARG A 101 8.54 -5.19 13.78
N ILE A 102 8.87 -5.22 15.07
CA ILE A 102 10.24 -5.02 15.55
C ILE A 102 11.17 -6.13 15.01
N LYS A 103 10.76 -7.39 15.12
CA LYS A 103 11.54 -8.52 14.57
C LYS A 103 11.67 -8.46 13.04
N LEU A 104 10.61 -8.02 12.35
CA LEU A 104 10.65 -7.82 10.90
C LEU A 104 11.69 -6.75 10.52
N LYS A 105 11.76 -5.64 11.27
CA LYS A 105 12.77 -4.60 11.06
C LYS A 105 14.17 -5.18 11.09
N GLU A 106 14.49 -5.94 12.14
CA GLU A 106 15.81 -6.58 12.31
C GLU A 106 16.14 -7.45 11.09
N LYS A 107 15.21 -8.31 10.65
CA LYS A 107 15.40 -9.18 9.47
C LYS A 107 15.54 -8.40 8.16
N MET A 108 14.81 -7.31 7.99
CA MET A 108 14.92 -6.46 6.78
C MET A 108 16.26 -5.72 6.73
N VAL A 109 16.81 -5.35 7.89
CA VAL A 109 18.16 -4.79 8.00
C VAL A 109 19.20 -5.87 7.69
N GLU A 110 19.12 -7.02 8.35
CA GLU A 110 20.07 -8.14 8.18
C GLU A 110 20.13 -8.67 6.73
N SER A 111 18.98 -8.69 6.04
CA SER A 111 18.91 -9.11 4.63
C SER A 111 19.38 -8.05 3.63
N GLY A 112 19.63 -6.81 4.07
CA GLY A 112 19.93 -5.66 3.21
C GLY A 112 18.72 -5.16 2.41
N LEU A 113 17.51 -5.69 2.66
CA LEU A 113 16.30 -5.28 1.95
C LEU A 113 15.94 -3.82 2.25
N LEU A 114 16.13 -3.37 3.49
CA LEU A 114 15.83 -1.99 3.86
C LEU A 114 16.73 -1.00 3.12
N ASP A 115 18.04 -1.23 3.13
CA ASP A 115 19.02 -0.41 2.40
C ASP A 115 18.72 -0.36 0.89
N LYS A 116 18.37 -1.51 0.31
CA LYS A 116 17.93 -1.59 -1.09
C LYS A 116 16.75 -0.66 -1.37
N ARG A 117 15.72 -0.65 -0.51
CA ARG A 117 14.52 0.20 -0.68
C ARG A 117 14.84 1.68 -0.47
N ILE A 118 15.64 2.02 0.54
CA ILE A 118 16.13 3.40 0.77
C ILE A 118 16.87 3.90 -0.47
N ASN A 119 17.78 3.11 -1.02
CA ASN A 119 18.55 3.47 -2.23
C ASN A 119 17.65 3.61 -3.48
N GLN A 120 16.57 2.80 -3.60
CA GLN A 120 15.59 3.00 -4.68
C GLN A 120 14.92 4.38 -4.58
N VAL A 121 14.44 4.74 -3.38
CA VAL A 121 13.80 6.05 -3.13
C VAL A 121 14.78 7.18 -3.36
N TYR A 122 15.97 7.11 -2.76
CA TYR A 122 17.00 8.13 -2.88
C TYR A 122 17.33 8.46 -4.34
N ARG A 123 17.50 7.44 -5.18
CA ARG A 123 17.79 7.64 -6.61
C ARG A 123 16.64 8.29 -7.36
N ILE A 124 15.39 8.01 -6.99
CA ILE A 124 14.23 8.64 -7.61
C ILE A 124 14.17 10.11 -7.18
N LEU A 125 14.13 10.36 -5.88
CA LEU A 125 14.02 11.71 -5.32
C LEU A 125 15.16 12.63 -5.76
N LYS A 126 16.38 12.12 -5.92
CA LYS A 126 17.51 12.92 -6.38
C LYS A 126 17.35 13.49 -7.80
N ASN A 127 16.49 12.89 -8.61
CA ASN A 127 16.18 13.36 -9.97
C ASN A 127 14.96 14.29 -10.03
N GLU A 128 14.31 14.55 -8.89
CA GLU A 128 13.12 15.39 -8.81
C GLU A 128 13.49 16.72 -8.16
N ASP A 129 13.24 17.84 -8.85
CA ASP A 129 13.67 19.17 -8.41
C ASP A 129 13.15 19.52 -7.00
N ASP A 130 11.92 19.10 -6.66
CA ASP A 130 11.33 19.36 -5.34
C ASP A 130 12.02 18.60 -4.19
N PHE A 131 12.80 17.55 -4.51
CA PHE A 131 13.47 16.67 -3.55
C PHE A 131 14.98 16.56 -3.78
N SER A 132 15.55 17.36 -4.70
CA SER A 132 16.96 17.24 -5.10
C SER A 132 17.94 17.47 -3.95
N GLU A 133 17.53 18.22 -2.93
CA GLU A 133 18.35 18.52 -1.75
C GLU A 133 18.32 17.43 -0.68
N TRP A 134 17.43 16.43 -0.81
CA TRP A 134 17.37 15.32 0.13
C TRP A 134 18.70 14.56 0.12
N SER A 135 19.30 14.43 1.30
CA SER A 135 20.45 13.58 1.54
C SER A 135 20.02 12.12 1.68
N TRP A 136 20.99 11.21 1.67
CA TRP A 136 20.69 9.81 1.97
C TRP A 136 20.14 9.65 3.39
N ASP A 137 20.68 10.41 4.36
CA ASP A 137 20.25 10.38 5.77
C ASP A 137 18.79 10.85 5.91
N ASP A 138 18.35 11.84 5.12
CA ASP A 138 16.95 12.28 5.10
C ASP A 138 16.02 11.17 4.59
N VAL A 139 16.43 10.47 3.53
CA VAL A 139 15.68 9.34 2.97
C VAL A 139 15.68 8.15 3.94
N GLU A 140 16.80 7.84 4.59
CA GLU A 140 16.83 6.81 5.63
C GLU A 140 15.95 7.19 6.82
N SER A 141 15.93 8.44 7.25
CA SER A 141 15.08 8.86 8.37
C SER A 141 13.60 8.66 8.07
N GLU A 142 13.17 8.87 6.83
CA GLU A 142 11.77 8.83 6.42
C GLU A 142 11.33 7.44 5.93
N PHE A 143 12.17 6.78 5.14
CA PHE A 143 11.89 5.48 4.51
C PHE A 143 12.59 4.30 5.20
N GLY A 144 13.52 4.59 6.12
CA GLY A 144 14.03 3.61 7.07
C GLY A 144 12.86 3.12 7.92
N PHE A 145 12.80 1.80 8.10
CA PHE A 145 11.63 1.08 8.60
C PHE A 145 10.97 1.77 9.80
N GLU A 146 9.80 2.37 9.53
CA GLU A 146 8.90 2.85 10.56
C GLU A 146 8.11 1.64 11.09
N VAL A 147 8.30 1.30 12.37
CA VAL A 147 7.68 0.10 12.97
C VAL A 147 6.15 0.16 12.91
N SER A 148 5.58 1.36 12.78
CA SER A 148 4.15 1.58 12.59
C SER A 148 3.66 1.23 11.17
N SER A 149 4.53 1.07 10.19
CA SER A 149 4.17 1.21 8.77
C SER A 149 3.99 -0.13 8.05
N PHE A 150 4.85 -1.12 8.30
CA PHE A 150 4.68 -2.50 7.81
C PHE A 150 3.74 -3.28 8.74
N LYS A 151 2.44 -3.31 8.43
CA LYS A 151 1.45 -3.97 9.29
C LYS A 151 0.95 -5.30 8.77
N LEU A 152 1.25 -5.66 7.52
CA LEU A 152 0.67 -6.83 6.86
C LEU A 152 1.73 -7.90 6.65
N GLU A 153 1.37 -9.14 6.93
CA GLU A 153 2.09 -10.34 6.49
C GLU A 153 1.17 -11.16 5.58
N VAL A 154 1.67 -11.54 4.41
CA VAL A 154 0.90 -12.32 3.43
C VAL A 154 1.81 -13.28 2.66
N LEU A 155 1.28 -14.46 2.34
CA LEU A 155 1.97 -15.42 1.49
C LEU A 155 1.94 -14.96 0.02
N PRO A 156 3.02 -15.13 -0.77
CA PRO A 156 3.07 -14.66 -2.15
C PRO A 156 1.93 -15.17 -3.06
N GLU A 157 1.47 -16.40 -2.85
CA GLU A 157 0.35 -17.02 -3.56
C GLU A 157 -1.02 -16.37 -3.25
N ASN A 158 -1.12 -15.67 -2.12
CA ASN A 158 -2.34 -14.99 -1.69
C ASN A 158 -2.41 -13.52 -2.13
N ILE A 159 -1.43 -13.05 -2.90
CA ILE A 159 -1.41 -11.71 -3.46
C ILE A 159 -1.86 -11.78 -4.91
N THR A 160 -2.82 -10.95 -5.28
CA THR A 160 -3.23 -10.74 -6.67
C THR A 160 -2.95 -9.31 -7.07
N ILE A 161 -2.32 -9.13 -8.23
CA ILE A 161 -2.04 -7.85 -8.85
C ILE A 161 -2.84 -7.83 -10.15
N PHE A 162 -3.57 -6.74 -10.40
CA PHE A 162 -4.26 -6.59 -11.68
C PHE A 162 -3.30 -5.91 -12.66
N GLU A 163 -2.77 -6.67 -13.63
CA GLU A 163 -1.91 -6.12 -14.70
C GLU A 163 -2.64 -5.02 -15.47
N ASN A 164 -3.92 -5.25 -15.76
CA ASN A 164 -4.84 -4.24 -16.23
C ASN A 164 -5.68 -3.77 -15.04
N LYS A 165 -5.33 -2.58 -14.52
CA LYS A 165 -6.05 -1.91 -13.43
C LYS A 165 -7.55 -1.88 -13.74
N ILE A 166 -8.40 -2.27 -12.78
CA ILE A 166 -9.84 -2.44 -13.00
C ILE A 166 -10.56 -1.14 -12.65
N PRO A 167 -11.14 -0.42 -13.63
CA PRO A 167 -11.80 0.86 -13.34
C PRO A 167 -13.10 0.64 -12.57
N PHE A 168 -13.43 1.59 -11.70
CA PHE A 168 -14.71 1.64 -11.01
C PHE A 168 -15.11 3.09 -10.70
N THR A 169 -16.34 3.28 -10.23
CA THR A 169 -16.84 4.58 -9.78
C THR A 169 -17.14 4.57 -8.29
N GLU A 170 -17.15 5.76 -7.66
CA GLU A 170 -17.58 5.88 -6.26
C GLU A 170 -19.00 5.31 -6.04
N GLN A 171 -19.88 5.49 -7.02
CA GLN A 171 -21.23 4.96 -6.99
C GLN A 171 -21.26 3.43 -6.93
N ASP A 172 -20.38 2.76 -7.69
CA ASP A 172 -20.27 1.31 -7.62
C ASP A 172 -19.89 0.84 -6.20
N CYS A 173 -19.03 1.59 -5.50
CA CYS A 173 -18.66 1.30 -4.11
C CYS A 173 -19.81 1.57 -3.14
N ILE A 174 -20.51 2.69 -3.27
CA ILE A 174 -21.66 3.04 -2.41
C ILE A 174 -22.74 1.96 -2.44
N GLU A 175 -22.94 1.30 -3.58
CA GLU A 175 -23.95 0.24 -3.72
C GLU A 175 -23.65 -1.03 -2.91
N VAL A 176 -22.39 -1.29 -2.58
CA VAL A 176 -21.93 -2.56 -1.98
C VAL A 176 -21.22 -2.39 -0.62
N LEU A 177 -20.96 -1.16 -0.18
CA LEU A 177 -20.30 -0.85 1.09
C LEU A 177 -21.31 -0.28 2.12
N GLU A 178 -21.27 -0.78 3.36
CA GLU A 178 -22.24 -0.44 4.41
C GLU A 178 -22.05 0.97 5.02
N LYS A 179 -20.80 1.42 5.17
CA LYS A 179 -20.45 2.69 5.83
C LYS A 179 -20.13 3.84 4.86
N GLY A 180 -20.46 3.65 3.58
CA GLY A 180 -20.20 4.62 2.50
C GLY A 180 -18.75 4.60 2.00
N TRP A 181 -18.45 5.50 1.07
CA TRP A 181 -17.14 5.68 0.45
C TRP A 181 -16.20 6.53 1.33
N GLN A 182 -14.97 6.07 1.55
CA GLN A 182 -13.94 6.81 2.29
C GLN A 182 -12.68 6.95 1.44
N GLU A 183 -12.35 8.19 1.09
CA GLU A 183 -11.27 8.48 0.13
C GLU A 183 -9.94 8.89 0.78
N ARG A 184 -9.90 8.96 2.12
CA ARG A 184 -8.72 9.45 2.85
C ARG A 184 -7.67 8.34 3.03
N TYR A 185 -6.40 8.68 2.77
CA TYR A 185 -5.27 7.86 3.19
C TYR A 185 -5.33 7.60 4.70
N GLY A 186 -5.05 6.36 5.11
CA GLY A 186 -5.09 5.98 6.53
C GLY A 186 -6.49 5.62 7.06
N ASN A 187 -7.53 5.72 6.23
CA ASN A 187 -8.81 5.09 6.52
C ASN A 187 -8.97 3.79 5.73
N TYR A 188 -9.94 2.98 6.15
CA TYR A 188 -10.38 1.79 5.44
C TYR A 188 -11.90 1.72 5.43
N THR A 189 -12.45 1.04 4.43
CA THR A 189 -13.89 0.73 4.37
C THR A 189 -14.10 -0.77 4.53
N LEU A 190 -15.10 -1.15 5.33
CA LEU A 190 -15.50 -2.56 5.46
C LEU A 190 -16.32 -2.99 4.25
N ILE A 191 -16.00 -4.17 3.72
CA ILE A 191 -16.77 -4.86 2.68
C ILE A 191 -17.61 -5.94 3.39
N PRO A 192 -18.91 -5.69 3.62
CA PRO A 192 -19.77 -6.59 4.39
C PRO A 192 -20.11 -7.88 3.64
N ASP A 193 -20.33 -7.78 2.32
CA ASP A 193 -20.66 -8.89 1.43
C ASP A 193 -19.58 -9.00 0.34
N LEU A 194 -18.64 -9.91 0.55
CA LEU A 194 -17.51 -10.11 -0.36
C LEU A 194 -17.98 -10.64 -1.71
N ASP A 195 -18.93 -11.57 -1.76
CA ASP A 195 -19.38 -12.17 -3.01
C ASP A 195 -20.08 -11.15 -3.90
N ARG A 196 -20.92 -10.29 -3.31
CA ARG A 196 -21.55 -9.18 -4.01
C ARG A 196 -20.52 -8.16 -4.50
N PHE A 197 -19.52 -7.83 -3.68
CA PHE A 197 -18.43 -6.93 -4.07
C PHE A 197 -17.65 -7.50 -5.26
N LEU A 198 -17.19 -8.76 -5.19
CA LEU A 198 -16.45 -9.41 -6.28
C LEU A 198 -17.29 -9.52 -7.55
N SER A 199 -18.58 -9.86 -7.43
CA SER A 199 -19.48 -9.97 -8.58
C SER A 199 -19.66 -8.64 -9.31
N LYS A 200 -19.67 -7.52 -8.58
CA LYS A 200 -19.82 -6.17 -9.14
C LYS A 200 -18.58 -5.71 -9.92
N PHE A 201 -17.39 -6.09 -9.45
CA PHE A 201 -16.12 -5.50 -9.90
C PHE A 201 -15.20 -6.46 -10.66
N LEU A 202 -15.14 -7.73 -10.29
CA LEU A 202 -14.13 -8.67 -10.77
C LEU A 202 -14.71 -9.78 -11.67
N MET A 203 -16.03 -9.88 -11.79
CA MET A 203 -16.71 -10.90 -12.61
C MET A 203 -17.44 -10.31 -13.83
N LYS A 204 -17.03 -9.11 -14.28
CA LYS A 204 -17.53 -8.50 -15.53
C LYS A 204 -16.74 -8.97 -16.74
#